data_AF-A0A6G4UEZ5-F1
#
_entry.id   AF-A0A6G4UEZ5-F1
#
_cell.length_a   1.000
_cell.length_b   1.000
_cell.length_c   1.000
_cell.angle_alpha   90.00
_cell.angle_beta   90.00
_cell.angle_gamma   90.00
#
_symmetry.space_group_name_H-M   'P 1'
#
loop_
_entity.id
_entity.type
_entity.pdbx_description
1 polymer ?
#
loop_
_entity_poly.entity_id
_entity_poly.type
_entity_poly.pdbx_seq_one_letter_code
_entity_poly.pdbx_strand_id
1 'polypeptide(L)'
;ITLEPGGQVELSSAAAGSPGACVEGAAGDLELLRAALARAGLELDGSGLDAHRAPRRMLSHPRYAAMEAHFDRGGPWGRAMMNATAAVQVSVDAGDEGDGVAGFRFRWALAHRLGPVFIAAFANSPFPPSAGDGLERPNGWKSNRQMVWSRMDPGRTRPPGSVRSSGPGAMPEGGSYGDPPEAAAYADGDPRAEWARYAMDADVMCLRRPGPTASWDAPPGLSLREWVRDGADGERAPGVGDLDYHLTTLFPPVRPRGWMELRMIDAQPGDGWVVPLVVAATLMDDPRAAAAAWRATEPLTAGRRTPPWGAWLRAARSGPADRRTGEAVRACFDAVAEALERSGAAGELRGAVAEFRQAYPERGRCPADDQLERWAAGQRPQPVPEGAFR
;
A
#
# COMPACT_ATOMS: atom_id res chain seq x y z
N ILE A 1 -4.52 0.07 -18.91
CA ILE A 1 -3.74 1.30 -18.64
C ILE A 1 -4.71 2.41 -18.27
N THR A 2 -4.43 3.10 -17.18
CA THR A 2 -5.24 4.18 -16.58
C THR A 2 -4.30 5.30 -16.10
N LEU A 3 -4.86 6.46 -15.75
CA LEU A 3 -4.13 7.55 -15.14
C LEU A 3 -4.69 7.85 -13.75
N GLU A 4 -3.81 8.07 -12.81
CA GLU A 4 -4.13 8.56 -11.46
C GLU A 4 -4.20 10.10 -11.44
N PRO A 5 -4.74 10.73 -10.38
CA PRO A 5 -5.07 12.17 -10.36
C PRO A 5 -3.92 13.10 -10.74
N GLY A 6 -2.69 12.76 -10.35
CA GLY A 6 -1.47 13.54 -10.62
C GLY A 6 -0.77 13.20 -11.94
N GLY A 7 -1.41 12.40 -12.81
CA GLY A 7 -0.82 11.98 -14.08
C GLY A 7 0.13 10.78 -13.96
N GLN A 8 0.15 10.08 -12.82
CA GLN A 8 0.84 8.79 -12.73
C GLN A 8 0.16 7.78 -13.66
N VAL A 9 0.96 6.98 -14.34
CA VAL A 9 0.46 5.91 -15.22
C VAL A 9 0.25 4.64 -14.40
N GLU A 10 -0.95 4.07 -14.47
CA GLU A 10 -1.26 2.79 -13.87
C GLU A 10 -1.33 1.69 -14.94
N LEU A 11 -0.61 0.62 -14.69
CA LEU A 11 -0.64 -0.62 -15.46
C LEU A 11 -1.17 -1.73 -14.56
N SER A 12 -2.32 -2.29 -14.94
CA SER A 12 -2.94 -3.42 -14.26
C SER A 12 -2.81 -4.63 -15.17
N SER A 13 -2.04 -5.62 -14.73
CA SER A 13 -1.84 -6.86 -15.48
C SER A 13 -3.11 -7.71 -15.48
N ALA A 14 -3.20 -8.60 -16.47
CA ALA A 14 -4.16 -9.69 -16.41
C ALA A 14 -3.84 -10.65 -15.26
N ALA A 15 -4.87 -11.31 -14.72
CA ALA A 15 -4.66 -12.41 -13.77
C ALA A 15 -3.89 -13.55 -14.45
N ALA A 16 -2.97 -14.16 -13.73
CA ALA A 16 -2.13 -15.24 -14.22
C ALA A 16 -2.04 -16.38 -13.19
N GLY A 17 -1.87 -17.62 -13.68
CA GLY A 17 -1.80 -18.80 -12.82
C GLY A 17 -0.44 -19.02 -12.14
N SER A 18 0.55 -18.17 -12.37
CA SER A 18 1.85 -18.22 -11.69
C SER A 18 2.51 -16.83 -11.65
N PRO A 19 3.44 -16.60 -10.70
CA PRO A 19 4.21 -15.36 -10.66
C PRO A 19 4.98 -15.10 -11.97
N GLY A 20 5.56 -16.14 -12.58
CA GLY A 20 6.31 -16.00 -13.83
C GLY A 20 5.45 -15.55 -14.99
N ALA A 21 4.28 -16.16 -15.19
CA ALA A 21 3.35 -15.73 -16.23
C ALA A 21 2.83 -14.30 -16.01
N CYS A 22 2.63 -13.89 -14.75
CA CYS A 22 2.25 -12.52 -14.42
C CYS A 22 3.36 -11.53 -14.76
N VAL A 23 4.61 -11.87 -14.42
CA VAL A 23 5.80 -11.07 -14.72
C VAL A 23 6.00 -10.94 -16.22
N GLU A 24 5.92 -12.02 -16.98
CA GLU A 24 6.06 -12.01 -18.44
C GLU A 24 5.04 -11.08 -19.11
N GLY A 25 3.76 -11.23 -18.76
CA GLY A 25 2.70 -10.38 -19.30
C GLY A 25 2.86 -8.90 -18.92
N ALA A 26 3.11 -8.61 -17.65
CA ALA A 26 3.27 -7.24 -17.16
C ALA A 26 4.55 -6.57 -17.70
N ALA A 27 5.64 -7.33 -17.86
CA ALA A 27 6.88 -6.83 -18.46
C ALA A 27 6.66 -6.46 -19.93
N GLY A 28 5.96 -7.29 -20.71
CA GLY A 28 5.62 -6.98 -22.10
C GLY A 28 4.78 -5.70 -22.23
N ASP A 29 3.76 -5.52 -21.39
CA ASP A 29 2.96 -4.29 -21.37
C ASP A 29 3.81 -3.06 -20.97
N LEU A 30 4.72 -3.23 -19.99
CA LEU A 30 5.60 -2.16 -19.52
C LEU A 30 6.63 -1.74 -20.58
N GLU A 31 7.18 -2.69 -21.34
CA GLU A 31 8.07 -2.42 -22.47
C GLU A 31 7.37 -1.56 -23.54
N LEU A 32 6.13 -1.92 -23.91
CA LEU A 32 5.33 -1.14 -24.85
C LEU A 32 5.07 0.27 -24.33
N LEU A 33 4.76 0.41 -23.03
CA LEU A 33 4.55 1.71 -22.39
C LEU A 33 5.84 2.56 -22.40
N ARG A 34 6.98 1.98 -21.99
CA ARG A 34 8.29 2.65 -22.01
C ARG A 34 8.63 3.13 -23.41
N ALA A 35 8.46 2.28 -24.43
CA ALA A 35 8.71 2.65 -25.82
C ALA A 35 7.79 3.79 -26.30
N ALA A 36 6.52 3.81 -25.87
CA ALA A 36 5.59 4.88 -26.20
C ALA A 36 5.97 6.21 -25.55
N LEU A 37 6.36 6.20 -24.27
CA LEU A 37 6.79 7.38 -23.53
C LEU A 37 8.13 7.93 -24.05
N ALA A 38 9.08 7.05 -24.37
CA ALA A 38 10.37 7.45 -24.93
C ALA A 38 10.23 8.20 -26.25
N ARG A 39 9.29 7.81 -27.12
CA ARG A 39 8.97 8.56 -28.37
C ARG A 39 8.46 9.98 -28.10
N ALA A 40 7.90 10.23 -26.91
CA ALA A 40 7.47 11.54 -26.46
C ALA A 40 8.54 12.29 -25.64
N GLY A 41 9.74 11.73 -25.48
CA GLY A 41 10.81 12.30 -24.64
C GLY A 41 10.51 12.19 -23.13
N LEU A 42 9.70 11.21 -22.74
CA LEU A 42 9.31 10.96 -21.35
C LEU A 42 9.91 9.65 -20.86
N GLU A 43 10.23 9.61 -19.56
CA GLU A 43 10.73 8.43 -18.86
C GLU A 43 9.83 8.12 -17.66
N LEU A 44 9.75 6.84 -17.29
CA LEU A 44 9.04 6.41 -16.09
C LEU A 44 9.97 6.49 -14.88
N ASP A 45 9.48 7.06 -13.79
CA ASP A 45 10.13 7.02 -12.48
C ASP A 45 9.47 5.96 -11.59
N GLY A 46 10.27 5.05 -11.07
CA GLY A 46 9.87 3.96 -10.18
C GLY A 46 9.99 4.31 -8.69
N SER A 47 9.69 5.55 -8.29
CA SER A 47 9.79 6.00 -6.90
C SER A 47 8.44 5.98 -6.19
N GLY A 48 8.42 5.60 -4.90
CA GLY A 48 7.17 5.55 -4.13
C GLY A 48 6.50 6.91 -3.96
N LEU A 49 7.27 8.00 -4.04
CA LEU A 49 6.80 9.36 -3.88
C LEU A 49 7.63 10.29 -4.76
N ASP A 50 6.96 11.14 -5.55
CA ASP A 50 7.57 12.24 -6.28
C ASP A 50 7.94 13.35 -5.29
N ALA A 51 9.24 13.47 -5.03
CA ALA A 51 9.80 14.46 -4.13
C ALA A 51 10.32 15.71 -4.85
N HIS A 52 10.11 15.82 -6.17
CA HIS A 52 10.64 16.91 -6.99
C HIS A 52 9.59 17.96 -7.32
N ARG A 53 8.34 17.54 -7.51
CA ARG A 53 7.23 18.42 -7.90
C ARG A 53 6.23 18.58 -6.76
N ALA A 54 5.67 19.77 -6.64
CA ALA A 54 4.56 20.00 -5.73
C ALA A 54 3.34 19.14 -6.15
N PRO A 55 2.66 18.45 -5.21
CA PRO A 55 1.49 17.63 -5.54
C PRO A 55 0.37 18.46 -6.18
N ARG A 56 0.05 18.17 -7.44
CA ARG A 56 -0.99 18.86 -8.20
C ARG A 56 -1.85 17.89 -8.99
N ARG A 57 -3.17 18.03 -8.88
CA ARG A 57 -4.13 17.29 -9.68
C ARG A 57 -4.12 17.77 -11.13
N MET A 58 -3.91 16.84 -12.05
CA MET A 58 -3.93 17.05 -13.50
C MET A 58 -5.28 16.68 -14.11
N LEU A 59 -5.95 15.65 -13.55
CA LEU A 59 -7.22 15.15 -14.08
C LEU A 59 -8.41 15.93 -13.52
N SER A 60 -9.36 16.31 -14.40
CA SER A 60 -10.54 17.11 -14.06
C SER A 60 -11.79 16.28 -13.69
N HIS A 61 -11.65 14.96 -13.54
CA HIS A 61 -12.79 14.07 -13.27
C HIS A 61 -13.48 14.40 -11.92
N PRO A 62 -14.84 14.45 -11.85
CA PRO A 62 -15.58 14.80 -10.62
C PRO A 62 -15.19 13.97 -9.39
N ARG A 63 -14.92 12.67 -9.57
CA ARG A 63 -14.33 11.79 -8.54
C ARG A 63 -13.15 12.45 -7.83
N TYR A 64 -12.16 12.92 -8.59
CA TYR A 64 -10.92 13.42 -8.02
C TYR A 64 -11.09 14.81 -7.40
N ALA A 65 -12.01 15.63 -7.92
CA ALA A 65 -12.41 16.86 -7.26
C ALA A 65 -13.03 16.58 -5.87
N ALA A 66 -13.94 15.60 -5.78
CA ALA A 66 -14.59 15.22 -4.52
C ALA A 66 -13.61 14.58 -3.52
N MET A 67 -12.70 13.72 -4.00
CA MET A 67 -11.63 13.15 -3.17
C MET A 67 -10.73 14.26 -2.59
N GLU A 68 -10.32 15.21 -3.43
CA GLU A 68 -9.49 16.35 -3.02
C GLU A 68 -10.20 17.21 -1.97
N ALA A 69 -11.46 17.59 -2.23
CA ALA A 69 -12.29 18.34 -1.28
C ALA A 69 -12.52 17.59 0.04
N HIS A 70 -12.66 16.26 -0.01
CA HIS A 70 -12.74 15.42 1.18
C HIS A 70 -11.46 15.49 2.01
N PHE A 71 -10.31 15.29 1.36
CA PHE A 71 -9.04 15.20 2.08
C PHE A 71 -8.48 16.53 2.57
N ASP A 72 -8.79 17.64 1.91
CA ASP A 72 -8.30 18.97 2.30
C ASP A 72 -8.72 19.37 3.72
N ARG A 73 -9.81 18.78 4.23
CA ARG A 73 -10.25 18.95 5.62
C ARG A 73 -9.25 18.41 6.65
N GLY A 74 -8.47 17.40 6.27
CA GLY A 74 -7.45 16.76 7.11
C GLY A 74 -6.02 17.26 6.88
N GLY A 75 -5.84 18.29 6.05
CA GLY A 75 -4.53 18.85 5.70
C GLY A 75 -3.96 18.35 4.35
N PRO A 76 -2.66 18.56 4.09
CA PRO A 76 -2.09 18.41 2.74
C PRO A 76 -1.89 16.96 2.28
N TRP A 77 -2.09 15.99 3.17
CA TRP A 77 -1.66 14.60 2.96
C TRP A 77 -2.44 13.89 1.86
N GLY A 78 -3.74 14.14 1.72
CA GLY A 78 -4.51 13.51 0.65
C GLY A 78 -4.14 14.04 -0.73
N ARG A 79 -3.80 15.33 -0.86
CA ARG A 79 -3.24 15.88 -2.11
C ARG A 79 -1.91 15.22 -2.45
N ALA A 80 -1.03 15.02 -1.48
CA ALA A 80 0.22 14.29 -1.68
C ALA A 80 -0.02 12.84 -2.13
N MET A 81 -0.92 12.11 -1.45
CA MET A 81 -1.29 10.73 -1.81
C MET A 81 -1.80 10.66 -3.26
N MET A 82 -2.79 11.49 -3.58
CA MET A 82 -3.47 11.46 -4.89
C MET A 82 -2.56 11.85 -6.04
N ASN A 83 -1.64 12.79 -5.80
CA ASN A 83 -0.96 13.49 -6.89
C ASN A 83 0.55 13.29 -6.93
N ALA A 84 1.15 12.62 -5.95
CA ALA A 84 2.60 12.45 -5.87
C ALA A 84 3.05 11.06 -5.41
N THR A 85 2.17 10.06 -5.31
CA THR A 85 2.59 8.71 -4.89
C THR A 85 2.38 7.66 -5.97
N ALA A 86 3.23 6.63 -5.96
CA ALA A 86 3.14 5.46 -6.82
C ALA A 86 3.45 4.18 -6.03
N ALA A 87 2.95 3.04 -6.50
CA ALA A 87 3.00 1.78 -5.77
C ALA A 87 3.16 0.59 -6.71
N VAL A 88 3.72 -0.50 -6.19
CA VAL A 88 3.43 -1.84 -6.71
C VAL A 88 2.29 -2.41 -5.89
N GLN A 89 1.19 -2.81 -6.52
CA GLN A 89 0.08 -3.48 -5.85
C GLN A 89 0.05 -4.94 -6.29
N VAL A 90 0.09 -5.86 -5.34
CA VAL A 90 0.05 -7.30 -5.64
C VAL A 90 -1.33 -7.83 -5.29
N SER A 91 -2.01 -8.40 -6.28
CA SER A 91 -3.30 -9.05 -6.09
C SER A 91 -3.10 -10.56 -6.00
N VAL A 92 -3.58 -11.18 -4.92
CA VAL A 92 -3.52 -12.63 -4.69
C VAL A 92 -4.90 -13.17 -4.32
N ASP A 93 -5.17 -14.43 -4.66
CA ASP A 93 -6.46 -15.05 -4.35
C ASP A 93 -6.78 -15.00 -2.85
N ALA A 94 -8.06 -14.85 -2.52
CA ALA A 94 -8.48 -14.78 -1.12
C ALA A 94 -8.26 -16.11 -0.38
N GLY A 95 -8.28 -17.25 -1.09
CA GLY A 95 -8.19 -18.59 -0.52
C GLY A 95 -9.55 -19.29 -0.44
N ASP A 96 -9.55 -20.46 0.20
CA ASP A 96 -10.75 -21.28 0.39
C ASP A 96 -11.44 -21.03 1.75
N GLU A 97 -12.54 -21.74 2.01
CA GLU A 97 -13.31 -21.69 3.27
C GLU A 97 -12.71 -22.54 4.39
N GLY A 98 -11.61 -23.26 4.14
CA GLY A 98 -10.96 -24.11 5.13
C GLY A 98 -10.28 -23.32 6.25
N ASP A 99 -9.93 -24.04 7.33
CA ASP A 99 -9.26 -23.45 8.50
C ASP A 99 -7.73 -23.52 8.43
N GLY A 100 -7.19 -24.10 7.34
CA GLY A 100 -5.76 -24.26 7.12
C GLY A 100 -5.08 -23.01 6.56
N VAL A 101 -3.82 -23.16 6.16
CA VAL A 101 -3.01 -22.07 5.58
C VAL A 101 -3.53 -21.55 4.23
N ALA A 102 -4.31 -22.37 3.51
CA ALA A 102 -5.01 -21.96 2.28
C ALA A 102 -6.32 -21.19 2.57
N GLY A 103 -6.82 -21.25 3.81
CA GLY A 103 -8.06 -20.63 4.23
C GLY A 103 -7.99 -19.11 4.23
N PHE A 104 -9.07 -18.46 3.78
CA PHE A 104 -9.10 -17.00 3.65
C PHE A 104 -8.87 -16.27 4.99
N ARG A 105 -9.26 -16.88 6.12
CA ARG A 105 -9.04 -16.30 7.46
C ARG A 105 -7.56 -16.22 7.78
N PHE A 106 -6.82 -17.30 7.53
CA PHE A 106 -5.37 -17.33 7.72
C PHE A 106 -4.68 -16.34 6.78
N ARG A 107 -5.00 -16.41 5.49
CA ARG A 107 -4.42 -15.54 4.46
C ARG A 107 -4.68 -14.06 4.73
N TRP A 108 -5.88 -13.69 5.17
CA TRP A 108 -6.20 -12.32 5.58
C TRP A 108 -5.30 -11.81 6.70
N ALA A 109 -5.10 -12.62 7.74
CA ALA A 109 -4.22 -12.28 8.86
C ALA A 109 -2.75 -12.23 8.42
N LEU A 110 -2.32 -13.18 7.59
CA LEU A 110 -0.96 -13.22 7.06
C LEU A 110 -0.64 -11.98 6.21
N ALA A 111 -1.55 -11.56 5.32
CA ALA A 111 -1.38 -10.36 4.51
C ALA A 111 -1.16 -9.10 5.38
N HIS A 112 -1.88 -8.99 6.50
CA HIS A 112 -1.68 -7.90 7.47
C HIS A 112 -0.38 -8.06 8.28
N ARG A 113 0.00 -9.28 8.64
CA ARG A 113 1.28 -9.59 9.30
C ARG A 113 2.48 -9.24 8.43
N LEU A 114 2.37 -9.46 7.13
CA LEU A 114 3.40 -9.15 6.15
C LEU A 114 3.49 -7.65 5.82
N GLY A 115 2.50 -6.84 6.20
CA GLY A 115 2.49 -5.41 5.90
C GLY A 115 3.75 -4.65 6.33
N PRO A 116 4.18 -4.71 7.61
CA PRO A 116 5.44 -4.13 8.04
C PRO A 116 6.67 -4.71 7.34
N VAL A 117 6.66 -6.01 6.98
CA VAL A 117 7.75 -6.65 6.23
C VAL A 117 7.86 -6.05 4.83
N PHE A 118 6.75 -5.93 4.11
CA PHE A 118 6.70 -5.34 2.78
C PHE A 118 7.07 -3.86 2.76
N ILE A 119 6.55 -3.09 3.72
CA ILE A 119 6.92 -1.68 3.87
C ILE A 119 8.42 -1.54 4.08
N ALA A 120 9.00 -2.34 4.99
CA ALA A 120 10.41 -2.22 5.31
C ALA A 120 11.30 -2.66 4.15
N ALA A 121 11.06 -3.84 3.58
CA ALA A 121 11.90 -4.41 2.52
C ALA A 121 11.92 -3.55 1.25
N PHE A 122 10.77 -2.96 0.91
CA PHE A 122 10.57 -2.27 -0.37
C PHE A 122 10.40 -0.76 -0.23
N ALA A 123 10.76 -0.17 0.91
CA ALA A 123 10.73 1.28 1.08
C ALA A 123 11.63 1.97 0.03
N ASN A 124 11.05 2.89 -0.74
CA ASN A 124 11.71 3.56 -1.87
C ASN A 124 11.25 5.02 -2.02
N SER A 125 11.05 5.71 -0.89
CA SER A 125 10.62 7.12 -0.89
C SER A 125 11.17 7.91 0.32
N PRO A 126 12.50 8.08 0.46
CA PRO A 126 13.08 8.68 1.68
C PRO A 126 12.93 10.19 1.81
N PHE A 127 12.45 10.87 0.76
CA PHE A 127 12.24 12.31 0.74
C PHE A 127 10.74 12.63 0.95
N PRO A 128 10.40 13.67 1.73
CA PRO A 128 9.01 14.05 1.93
C PRO A 128 8.37 14.66 0.67
N PRO A 129 7.03 14.78 0.61
CA PRO A 129 6.36 15.59 -0.41
C PRO A 129 6.98 16.98 -0.50
N SER A 130 7.21 17.47 -1.72
CA SER A 130 7.79 18.79 -1.91
C SER A 130 6.79 19.90 -1.56
N ALA A 131 7.25 20.93 -0.85
CA ALA A 131 6.47 22.13 -0.58
C ALA A 131 6.46 23.12 -1.76
N GLY A 132 7.23 22.83 -2.82
CA GLY A 132 7.36 23.59 -4.05
C GLY A 132 7.96 22.73 -5.16
N ASP A 133 8.71 23.34 -6.08
CA ASP A 133 9.57 22.58 -6.98
C ASP A 133 10.97 22.48 -6.39
N GLY A 134 11.52 21.27 -6.37
CA GLY A 134 12.83 20.97 -5.79
C GLY A 134 12.78 19.83 -4.78
N LEU A 135 13.96 19.30 -4.48
CA LEU A 135 14.12 18.17 -3.58
C LEU A 135 14.26 18.64 -2.14
N GLU A 136 13.34 18.22 -1.28
CA GLU A 136 13.40 18.46 0.16
C GLU A 136 14.50 17.65 0.85
N ARG A 137 14.90 18.05 2.07
CA ARG A 137 15.83 17.24 2.87
C ARG A 137 15.14 15.96 3.36
N PRO A 138 15.86 14.83 3.46
CA PRO A 138 15.35 13.64 4.12
C PRO A 138 14.90 13.94 5.56
N ASN A 139 13.77 13.38 5.97
CA ASN A 139 13.14 13.63 7.27
C ASN A 139 13.19 12.39 8.21
N GLY A 140 14.05 11.43 7.89
CA GLY A 140 14.26 10.22 8.68
C GLY A 140 13.24 9.10 8.43
N TRP A 141 12.41 9.18 7.39
CA TRP A 141 11.59 8.06 6.93
C TRP A 141 12.25 7.34 5.74
N LYS A 142 12.14 6.01 5.67
CA LYS A 142 12.51 5.24 4.47
C LYS A 142 11.38 5.25 3.43
N SER A 143 10.13 5.24 3.90
CA SER A 143 8.95 5.41 3.06
C SER A 143 8.10 6.60 3.50
N ASN A 144 8.30 7.75 2.86
CA ASN A 144 7.43 8.90 3.02
C ASN A 144 6.06 8.68 2.39
N ARG A 145 5.95 7.78 1.40
CA ARG A 145 4.63 7.33 0.93
C ARG A 145 3.81 6.77 2.09
N GLN A 146 4.37 5.86 2.89
CA GLN A 146 3.67 5.33 4.09
C GLN A 146 3.47 6.38 5.19
N MET A 147 4.39 7.34 5.34
CA MET A 147 4.18 8.49 6.22
C MET A 147 2.94 9.30 5.79
N VAL A 148 2.77 9.58 4.50
CA VAL A 148 1.58 10.25 3.94
C VAL A 148 0.32 9.46 4.28
N TRP A 149 0.28 8.15 3.99
CA TRP A 149 -0.85 7.27 4.35
C TRP A 149 -1.19 7.32 5.85
N SER A 150 -0.18 7.44 6.71
CA SER A 150 -0.37 7.49 8.17
C SER A 150 -0.99 8.77 8.70
N ARG A 151 -0.90 9.86 7.92
CA ARG A 151 -1.40 11.19 8.26
C ARG A 151 -2.78 11.46 7.65
N MET A 152 -3.26 10.57 6.79
CA MET A 152 -4.58 10.63 6.19
C MET A 152 -5.66 10.07 7.13
N ASP A 153 -6.92 10.13 6.67
CA ASP A 153 -8.11 9.59 7.34
C ASP A 153 -7.91 8.11 7.77
N PRO A 154 -7.74 7.84 9.08
CA PRO A 154 -7.50 6.49 9.56
C PRO A 154 -8.67 5.53 9.29
N GLY A 155 -9.90 6.04 9.19
CA GLY A 155 -11.11 5.26 8.90
C GLY A 155 -11.10 4.60 7.51
N ARG A 156 -10.20 5.04 6.63
CA ARG A 156 -10.01 4.44 5.29
C ARG A 156 -8.58 4.06 4.95
N THR A 157 -7.59 4.36 5.79
CA THR A 157 -6.16 4.07 5.49
C THR A 157 -5.52 3.08 6.46
N ARG A 158 -6.06 2.89 7.66
CA ARG A 158 -5.52 1.89 8.60
C ARG A 158 -6.13 0.50 8.34
N PRO A 159 -5.46 -0.58 8.79
CA PRO A 159 -6.03 -1.92 8.75
C PRO A 159 -7.46 -1.98 9.34
N PRO A 160 -8.38 -2.75 8.74
CA PRO A 160 -9.67 -3.04 9.37
C PRO A 160 -9.50 -3.56 10.79
N GLY A 161 -10.37 -3.13 11.71
CA GLY A 161 -10.29 -3.50 13.13
C GLY A 161 -9.24 -2.73 13.96
N SER A 162 -8.41 -1.87 13.35
CA SER A 162 -7.40 -1.07 14.08
C SER A 162 -7.91 0.29 14.57
N VAL A 163 -9.03 0.77 14.05
CA VAL A 163 -9.66 2.04 14.43
C VAL A 163 -10.82 1.72 15.37
N ARG A 164 -10.84 2.34 16.56
CA ARG A 164 -12.04 2.32 17.41
C ARG A 164 -13.10 3.17 16.72
N SER A 165 -14.37 2.75 16.73
CA SER A 165 -15.48 3.66 16.39
C SER A 165 -15.57 4.73 17.48
N SER A 166 -14.76 5.78 17.37
CA SER A 166 -15.08 7.06 17.98
C SER A 166 -16.15 7.67 17.09
N GLY A 167 -17.32 8.01 17.64
CA GLY A 167 -18.34 8.77 16.90
C GLY A 167 -17.77 10.06 16.28
N PRO A 168 -18.54 10.73 15.40
CA PRO A 168 -18.02 11.83 14.59
C PRO A 168 -17.55 13.00 15.46
N GLY A 169 -16.35 13.54 15.17
CA GLY A 169 -15.97 14.91 15.56
C GLY A 169 -14.74 15.14 16.45
N ALA A 170 -14.04 14.12 16.95
CA ALA A 170 -12.85 14.36 17.78
C ALA A 170 -11.54 14.31 16.99
N MET A 171 -11.10 15.46 16.44
CA MET A 171 -9.66 15.69 16.27
C MET A 171 -9.04 15.74 17.67
N PRO A 172 -8.04 14.91 18.02
CA PRO A 172 -7.39 15.04 19.31
C PRO A 172 -6.51 16.29 19.28
N GLU A 173 -6.92 17.33 19.99
CA GLU A 173 -6.05 18.46 20.28
C GLU A 173 -4.83 17.98 21.09
N GLY A 174 -3.62 18.25 20.58
CA GLY A 174 -2.43 18.48 21.40
C GLY A 174 -1.91 17.35 22.32
N GLY A 175 -2.21 16.07 22.08
CA GLY A 175 -1.72 14.96 22.91
C GLY A 175 -0.52 14.21 22.33
N SER A 176 0.55 14.07 23.10
CA SER A 176 1.64 13.11 22.87
C SER A 176 1.08 11.70 22.57
N TYR A 177 1.62 11.00 21.57
CA TYR A 177 1.33 9.58 21.30
C TYR A 177 1.86 8.72 22.47
N GLY A 178 1.15 8.71 23.59
CA GLY A 178 1.34 7.74 24.66
C GLY A 178 0.75 6.39 24.27
N ASP A 179 1.46 5.32 24.62
CA ASP A 179 0.96 3.95 24.46
C ASP A 179 -0.45 3.80 25.08
N PRO A 180 -1.40 3.15 24.37
CA PRO A 180 -2.74 2.98 24.89
C PRO A 180 -2.78 1.97 26.06
N PRO A 181 -3.67 2.14 27.04
CA PRO A 181 -3.81 1.25 28.18
C PRO A 181 -4.20 -0.17 27.75
N GLU A 182 -3.64 -1.15 28.46
CA GLU A 182 -3.87 -2.58 28.29
C GLU A 182 -5.34 -2.99 28.50
N ALA A 183 -5.69 -4.13 27.89
CA ALA A 183 -6.87 -4.95 28.14
C ALA A 183 -8.23 -4.47 27.59
N ALA A 184 -8.41 -4.68 26.28
CA ALA A 184 -9.56 -5.45 25.79
C ALA A 184 -9.05 -6.40 24.71
N ALA A 185 -9.01 -7.69 25.03
CA ALA A 185 -8.68 -8.76 24.11
C ALA A 185 -9.67 -8.74 22.95
N TYR A 186 -9.18 -8.53 21.73
CA TYR A 186 -9.99 -8.68 20.53
C TYR A 186 -10.25 -10.19 20.35
N ALA A 187 -11.50 -10.61 20.50
CA ALA A 187 -11.93 -11.90 19.99
C ALA A 187 -11.70 -11.91 18.47
N ASP A 188 -11.15 -13.02 17.97
CA ASP A 188 -10.99 -13.31 16.55
C ASP A 188 -12.25 -12.94 15.76
N GLY A 189 -12.20 -11.83 15.04
CA GLY A 189 -13.28 -11.40 14.16
C GLY A 189 -13.23 -12.16 12.85
N ASP A 190 -14.40 -12.56 12.34
CA ASP A 190 -14.51 -12.99 10.94
C ASP A 190 -14.11 -11.82 10.02
N PRO A 191 -13.14 -11.99 9.10
CA PRO A 191 -12.65 -10.91 8.24
C PRO A 191 -13.74 -10.19 7.43
N ARG A 192 -14.82 -10.90 7.07
CA ARG A 192 -15.94 -10.32 6.32
C ARG A 192 -16.72 -9.35 7.20
N ALA A 193 -16.99 -9.73 8.45
CA ALA A 193 -17.64 -8.86 9.42
C ALA A 193 -16.76 -7.64 9.79
N GLU A 194 -15.44 -7.83 9.88
CA GLU A 194 -14.48 -6.73 10.06
C GLU A 194 -14.51 -5.75 8.90
N TRP A 195 -14.44 -6.26 7.67
CA TRP A 195 -14.51 -5.43 6.46
C TRP A 195 -15.85 -4.71 6.32
N ALA A 196 -16.97 -5.39 6.58
CA ALA A 196 -18.30 -4.80 6.53
C ALA A 196 -18.44 -3.65 7.54
N ARG A 197 -17.96 -3.82 8.78
CA ARG A 197 -17.95 -2.74 9.77
C ARG A 197 -17.07 -1.58 9.31
N TYR A 198 -15.85 -1.87 8.87
CA TYR A 198 -14.92 -0.87 8.35
C TYR A 198 -15.52 -0.03 7.22
N ALA A 199 -16.16 -0.67 6.24
CA ALA A 199 -16.80 0.02 5.12
C ALA A 199 -18.01 0.85 5.56
N MET A 200 -18.83 0.34 6.48
CA MET A 200 -20.01 1.05 6.98
C MET A 200 -19.64 2.26 7.85
N ASP A 201 -18.56 2.17 8.62
CA ASP A 201 -18.14 3.23 9.54
C ASP A 201 -17.32 4.33 8.85
N ALA A 202 -16.86 4.11 7.62
CA ALA A 202 -16.11 5.11 6.86
C ALA A 202 -17.04 6.19 6.27
N ASP A 203 -16.57 7.44 6.30
CA ASP A 203 -17.20 8.57 5.64
C ASP A 203 -17.39 8.32 4.15
N VAL A 204 -18.58 8.63 3.64
CA VAL A 204 -18.84 8.71 2.20
C VAL A 204 -17.97 9.83 1.63
N MET A 205 -17.09 9.47 0.70
CA MET A 205 -16.17 10.44 0.07
C MET A 205 -16.74 11.04 -1.21
N CYS A 206 -17.57 10.29 -1.92
CA CYS A 206 -18.14 10.70 -3.19
C CYS A 206 -19.59 10.26 -3.29
N LEU A 207 -20.48 11.18 -3.65
CA LEU A 207 -21.89 10.91 -3.92
C LEU A 207 -22.16 11.22 -5.40
N ARG A 208 -22.41 10.18 -6.21
CA ARG A 208 -22.59 10.34 -7.65
C ARG A 208 -23.95 10.96 -7.96
N ARG A 209 -23.92 12.20 -8.45
CA ARG A 209 -25.10 12.96 -8.90
C ARG A 209 -25.13 13.03 -10.44
N PRO A 210 -26.32 12.98 -11.06
CA PRO A 210 -26.46 13.04 -12.50
C PRO A 210 -26.16 14.46 -13.03
N GLY A 211 -25.58 14.53 -14.22
CA GLY A 211 -25.29 15.78 -14.92
C GLY A 211 -23.79 16.05 -15.05
N PRO A 212 -23.36 16.70 -16.15
CA PRO A 212 -21.93 16.86 -16.48
C PRO A 212 -21.18 17.80 -15.53
N THR A 213 -21.89 18.67 -14.82
CA THR A 213 -21.33 19.67 -13.90
C THR A 213 -21.73 19.40 -12.44
N ALA A 214 -22.39 18.28 -12.17
CA ALA A 214 -22.86 17.97 -10.82
C ALA A 214 -21.66 17.66 -9.92
N SER A 215 -21.58 18.34 -8.77
CA SER A 215 -20.57 18.02 -7.77
C SER A 215 -20.81 16.61 -7.22
N TRP A 216 -19.72 15.88 -7.00
CA TRP A 216 -19.72 14.58 -6.34
C TRP A 216 -19.36 14.68 -4.86
N ASP A 217 -19.25 15.89 -4.31
CA ASP A 217 -18.95 16.10 -2.89
C ASP A 217 -20.04 15.47 -2.03
N ALA A 218 -19.62 14.65 -1.07
CA ALA A 218 -20.50 14.11 -0.05
C ALA A 218 -20.57 15.08 1.15
N PRO A 219 -21.70 15.13 1.88
CA PRO A 219 -21.80 15.87 3.13
C PRO A 219 -20.65 15.51 4.09
N PRO A 220 -19.95 16.49 4.69
CA PRO A 220 -18.85 16.20 5.60
C PRO A 220 -19.29 15.35 6.80
N GLY A 221 -18.53 14.32 7.15
CA GLY A 221 -18.80 13.46 8.31
C GLY A 221 -19.92 12.44 8.12
N LEU A 222 -20.58 12.38 6.95
CA LEU A 222 -21.61 11.39 6.69
C LEU A 222 -20.98 10.02 6.46
N SER A 223 -21.13 9.10 7.40
CA SER A 223 -20.76 7.69 7.21
C SER A 223 -21.74 6.94 6.31
N LEU A 224 -21.29 5.86 5.68
CA LEU A 224 -22.20 4.98 4.92
C LEU A 224 -23.29 4.41 5.84
N ARG A 225 -22.96 4.12 7.10
CA ARG A 225 -23.92 3.62 8.12
C ARG A 225 -25.05 4.60 8.37
N GLU A 226 -24.73 5.87 8.60
CA GLU A 226 -25.73 6.92 8.82
C GLU A 226 -26.58 7.10 7.55
N TRP A 227 -25.95 7.17 6.38
CA TRP A 227 -26.68 7.34 5.12
C TRP A 227 -27.67 6.21 4.84
N VAL A 228 -27.31 4.96 5.16
CA VAL A 228 -28.20 3.79 4.98
C VAL A 228 -29.34 3.77 6.01
N ARG A 229 -29.10 4.20 7.25
CA ARG A 229 -30.08 4.11 8.34
C ARG A 229 -31.03 5.30 8.39
N ASP A 230 -30.46 6.49 8.32
CA ASP A 230 -31.11 7.74 8.67
C ASP A 230 -31.30 8.65 7.43
N GLY A 231 -30.58 8.36 6.34
CA GLY A 231 -30.55 9.20 5.15
C GLY A 231 -29.57 10.37 5.30
N ALA A 232 -29.63 11.30 4.34
CA ALA A 232 -28.90 12.56 4.41
C ALA A 232 -29.75 13.66 3.78
N ASP A 233 -29.86 14.81 4.45
CA ASP A 233 -30.74 15.90 4.02
C ASP A 233 -30.42 16.36 2.59
N GLY A 234 -31.46 16.39 1.75
CA GLY A 234 -31.33 16.76 0.33
C GLY A 234 -30.70 15.70 -0.58
N GLU A 235 -30.27 14.55 -0.03
CA GLU A 235 -29.70 13.45 -0.78
C GLU A 235 -30.70 12.30 -0.93
N ARG A 236 -30.57 11.57 -2.04
CA ARG A 236 -31.34 10.32 -2.22
C ARG A 236 -30.85 9.22 -1.27
N ALA A 237 -31.69 8.22 -1.05
CA ALA A 237 -31.28 6.99 -0.38
C ALA A 237 -30.13 6.28 -1.15
N PRO A 238 -29.19 5.62 -0.45
CA PRO A 238 -28.11 4.88 -1.09
C PRO A 238 -28.63 3.62 -1.78
N GLY A 239 -28.03 3.30 -2.94
CA GLY A 239 -28.25 2.04 -3.66
C GLY A 239 -26.99 1.17 -3.67
N VAL A 240 -27.09 -0.03 -4.24
CA VAL A 240 -25.96 -0.97 -4.39
C VAL A 240 -24.79 -0.32 -5.15
N GLY A 241 -25.09 0.46 -6.19
CA GLY A 241 -24.07 1.19 -6.94
C GLY A 241 -23.31 2.23 -6.10
N ASP A 242 -23.89 2.76 -5.02
CA ASP A 242 -23.18 3.66 -4.11
C ASP A 242 -22.27 2.89 -3.17
N LEU A 243 -22.73 1.73 -2.67
CA LEU A 243 -21.88 0.82 -1.91
C LEU A 243 -20.67 0.37 -2.73
N ASP A 244 -20.89 -0.12 -3.96
CA ASP A 244 -19.82 -0.56 -4.85
C ASP A 244 -18.80 0.56 -5.08
N TYR A 245 -19.28 1.78 -5.27
CA TYR A 245 -18.42 2.94 -5.47
C TYR A 245 -17.69 3.35 -4.18
N HIS A 246 -18.38 3.36 -3.04
CA HIS A 246 -17.81 3.68 -1.72
C HIS A 246 -16.64 2.76 -1.38
N LEU A 247 -16.77 1.45 -1.65
CA LEU A 247 -15.69 0.47 -1.44
C LEU A 247 -14.42 0.80 -2.25
N THR A 248 -14.54 1.47 -3.40
CA THR A 248 -13.37 1.93 -4.19
C THR A 248 -12.65 3.14 -3.58
N THR A 249 -13.28 3.82 -2.61
CA THR A 249 -12.72 4.99 -1.89
C THR A 249 -12.09 4.61 -0.54
N LEU A 250 -12.08 3.31 -0.24
CA LEU A 250 -11.37 2.73 0.89
C LEU A 250 -9.99 2.30 0.44
N PHE A 251 -9.00 2.62 1.26
CA PHE A 251 -7.59 2.45 0.95
C PHE A 251 -6.79 1.78 2.10
N PRO A 252 -7.31 0.71 2.72
CA PRO A 252 -6.55 -0.02 3.73
C PRO A 252 -5.27 -0.61 3.10
N PRO A 253 -4.28 -1.03 3.91
CA PRO A 253 -3.09 -1.70 3.41
C PRO A 253 -3.39 -3.02 2.68
N VAL A 254 -4.48 -3.72 3.06
CA VAL A 254 -5.00 -4.91 2.37
C VAL A 254 -6.47 -4.65 2.05
N ARG A 255 -6.84 -4.65 0.76
CA ARG A 255 -8.23 -4.41 0.33
C ARG A 255 -8.84 -5.67 -0.29
N PRO A 256 -10.02 -6.14 0.19
CA PRO A 256 -10.70 -7.28 -0.40
C PRO A 256 -11.59 -6.87 -1.59
N ARG A 257 -11.55 -7.65 -2.67
CA ARG A 257 -12.40 -7.49 -3.89
C ARG A 257 -12.96 -8.82 -4.42
N GLY A 258 -12.79 -9.91 -3.67
CA GLY A 258 -12.90 -11.30 -4.15
C GLY A 258 -11.52 -11.96 -4.19
N TRP A 259 -10.48 -11.15 -4.41
CA TRP A 259 -9.08 -11.39 -4.10
C TRP A 259 -8.63 -10.41 -3.00
N MET A 260 -7.37 -10.49 -2.57
CA MET A 260 -6.74 -9.52 -1.68
C MET A 260 -5.74 -8.66 -2.45
N GLU A 261 -5.90 -7.35 -2.38
CA GLU A 261 -4.95 -6.37 -2.91
C GLU A 261 -3.99 -5.93 -1.80
N LEU A 262 -2.71 -6.24 -1.90
CA LEU A 262 -1.65 -5.72 -1.03
C LEU A 262 -1.17 -4.39 -1.57
N ARG A 263 -1.32 -3.32 -0.78
CA ARG A 263 -1.22 -1.92 -1.26
C ARG A 263 -0.08 -1.13 -0.64
N MET A 264 0.71 -1.75 0.24
CA MET A 264 1.69 -1.06 1.08
C MET A 264 3.08 -0.89 0.42
N ILE A 265 3.34 -1.53 -0.71
CA ILE A 265 4.65 -1.55 -1.37
C ILE A 265 4.83 -0.27 -2.20
N ASP A 266 5.95 0.42 -2.02
CA ASP A 266 6.31 1.59 -2.82
C ASP A 266 6.62 1.17 -4.26
N ALA A 267 6.43 2.06 -5.24
CA ALA A 267 6.97 1.80 -6.58
C ALA A 267 8.48 1.51 -6.50
N GLN A 268 8.95 0.61 -7.37
CA GLN A 268 10.32 0.13 -7.38
C GLN A 268 11.05 0.60 -8.64
N PRO A 269 12.36 0.85 -8.56
CA PRO A 269 13.13 1.34 -9.69
C PRO A 269 13.24 0.31 -10.82
N GLY A 270 13.13 0.75 -12.07
CA GLY A 270 13.30 -0.10 -13.24
C GLY A 270 12.38 -1.33 -13.21
N ASP A 271 12.98 -2.52 -13.26
CA ASP A 271 12.28 -3.81 -13.19
C ASP A 271 12.21 -4.39 -11.76
N GLY A 272 12.61 -3.61 -10.76
CA GLY A 272 12.58 -4.02 -9.35
C GLY A 272 11.19 -4.34 -8.80
N TRP A 273 10.11 -4.05 -9.55
CA TRP A 273 8.73 -4.44 -9.20
C TRP A 273 8.49 -5.95 -9.28
N VAL A 274 9.35 -6.70 -9.98
CA VAL A 274 9.29 -8.17 -10.07
C VAL A 274 9.46 -8.81 -8.69
N VAL A 275 10.42 -8.33 -7.90
CA VAL A 275 10.75 -8.91 -6.59
C VAL A 275 9.58 -8.83 -5.60
N PRO A 276 8.94 -7.67 -5.33
CA PRO A 276 7.80 -7.63 -4.43
C PRO A 276 6.62 -8.49 -4.90
N LEU A 277 6.40 -8.62 -6.22
CA LEU A 277 5.38 -9.52 -6.76
C LEU A 277 5.69 -10.98 -6.42
N VAL A 278 6.91 -11.44 -6.73
CA VAL A 278 7.33 -12.83 -6.48
C VAL A 278 7.32 -13.15 -4.99
N VAL A 279 7.86 -12.27 -4.15
CA VAL A 279 7.88 -12.44 -2.69
C VAL A 279 6.45 -12.50 -2.14
N ALA A 280 5.57 -11.58 -2.55
CA ALA A 280 4.19 -11.57 -2.06
C ALA A 280 3.40 -12.80 -2.49
N ALA A 281 3.44 -13.18 -3.78
CA ALA A 281 2.76 -14.37 -4.26
C ALA A 281 3.31 -15.64 -3.57
N THR A 282 4.63 -15.78 -3.43
CA THR A 282 5.24 -16.96 -2.81
C THR A 282 4.88 -17.09 -1.34
N LEU A 283 4.97 -16.00 -0.56
CA LEU A 283 4.64 -16.03 0.87
C LEU A 283 3.16 -16.28 1.13
N MET A 284 2.29 -15.92 0.19
CA MET A 284 0.85 -16.15 0.31
C MET A 284 0.48 -17.57 -0.15
N ASP A 285 1.04 -18.06 -1.26
CA ASP A 285 0.57 -19.25 -1.95
C ASP A 285 1.36 -20.54 -1.65
N ASP A 286 2.64 -20.49 -1.30
CA ASP A 286 3.37 -21.69 -0.84
C ASP A 286 3.05 -21.95 0.64
N PRO A 287 2.43 -23.10 1.00
CA PRO A 287 2.01 -23.40 2.37
C PRO A 287 3.16 -23.37 3.41
N ARG A 288 4.38 -23.74 3.01
CA ARG A 288 5.54 -23.78 3.91
C ARG A 288 6.10 -22.37 4.11
N ALA A 289 6.18 -21.59 3.04
CA ALA A 289 6.60 -20.19 3.10
C ALA A 289 5.61 -19.36 3.92
N ALA A 290 4.31 -19.56 3.72
CA ALA A 290 3.24 -18.92 4.49
C ALA A 290 3.35 -19.22 5.99
N ALA A 291 3.58 -20.49 6.36
CA ALA A 291 3.78 -20.89 7.75
C ALA A 291 5.09 -20.32 8.34
N ALA A 292 6.16 -20.23 7.55
CA ALA A 292 7.42 -19.61 7.97
C ALA A 292 7.26 -18.10 8.19
N ALA A 293 6.62 -17.39 7.27
CA ALA A 293 6.31 -15.97 7.40
C ALA A 293 5.40 -15.68 8.61
N TRP A 294 4.42 -16.55 8.87
CA TRP A 294 3.61 -16.45 10.08
C TRP A 294 4.47 -16.44 11.35
N ARG A 295 5.41 -17.38 11.48
CA ARG A 295 6.34 -17.44 12.63
C ARG A 295 7.29 -16.23 12.66
N ALA A 296 7.82 -15.84 11.51
CA ALA A 296 8.75 -14.72 11.40
C ALA A 296 8.13 -13.38 11.83
N THR A 297 6.82 -13.21 11.62
CA THR A 297 6.10 -11.98 11.95
C THR A 297 5.52 -11.94 13.36
N GLU A 298 5.55 -13.06 14.10
CA GLU A 298 5.05 -13.16 15.48
C GLU A 298 5.59 -12.04 16.41
N PRO A 299 6.91 -11.72 16.41
CA PRO A 299 7.48 -10.67 17.26
C PRO A 299 6.98 -9.25 16.94
N LEU A 300 6.39 -9.04 15.76
CA LEU A 300 5.83 -7.76 15.32
C LEU A 300 4.41 -7.54 15.83
N THR A 301 3.72 -8.60 16.27
CA THR A 301 2.30 -8.54 16.62
C THR A 301 2.00 -8.06 18.02
N ALA A 302 3.00 -8.06 18.91
CA ALA A 302 2.81 -7.81 20.33
C ALA A 302 1.70 -8.71 20.95
N GLY A 303 1.66 -9.99 20.55
CA GLY A 303 0.70 -10.98 21.04
C GLY A 303 -0.70 -10.86 20.44
N ARG A 304 -0.88 -10.06 19.38
CA ARG A 304 -2.14 -9.90 18.65
C ARG A 304 -2.15 -10.78 17.39
N ARG A 305 -3.32 -10.92 16.77
CA ARG A 305 -3.42 -11.60 15.47
C ARG A 305 -2.69 -10.86 14.35
N THR A 306 -2.74 -9.53 14.35
CA THR A 306 -2.08 -8.67 13.36
C THR A 306 -1.22 -7.60 14.03
N PRO A 307 -0.20 -7.05 13.34
CA PRO A 307 0.69 -6.03 13.91
C PRO A 307 -0.06 -4.75 14.29
N PRO A 308 0.17 -4.20 15.50
CA PRO A 308 -0.39 -2.92 15.88
C PRO A 308 0.18 -1.81 14.98
N TRP A 309 -0.55 -0.72 14.82
CA TRP A 309 -0.16 0.38 13.93
C TRP A 309 1.27 0.90 14.13
N GLY A 310 1.76 0.93 15.38
CA GLY A 310 3.15 1.30 15.68
C GLY A 310 4.21 0.44 14.98
N ALA A 311 3.94 -0.84 14.70
CA ALA A 311 4.84 -1.70 13.94
C ALA A 311 4.94 -1.26 12.46
N TRP A 312 3.83 -0.86 11.85
CA TRP A 312 3.77 -0.32 10.49
C TRP A 312 4.58 0.98 10.39
N LEU A 313 4.43 1.88 11.36
CA LEU A 313 5.16 3.15 11.40
C LEU A 313 6.67 2.95 11.59
N ARG A 314 7.08 2.01 12.46
CA ARG A 314 8.50 1.68 12.64
C ARG A 314 9.11 1.11 11.35
N ALA A 315 8.40 0.22 10.67
CA ALA A 315 8.84 -0.30 9.38
C ALA A 315 9.00 0.82 8.33
N ALA A 316 8.04 1.74 8.22
CA ALA A 316 8.12 2.86 7.29
C ALA A 316 9.24 3.85 7.63
N ARG A 317 9.51 4.07 8.92
CA ARG A 317 10.55 4.99 9.39
C ARG A 317 11.96 4.42 9.22
N SER A 318 12.16 3.18 9.68
CA SER A 318 13.50 2.60 9.86
C SER A 318 13.86 1.55 8.80
N GLY A 319 12.89 1.03 8.04
CA GLY A 319 13.13 -0.08 7.12
C GLY A 319 13.66 -1.33 7.86
N PRO A 320 14.48 -2.16 7.20
CA PRO A 320 15.03 -3.38 7.78
C PRO A 320 16.14 -3.14 8.82
N ALA A 321 16.52 -1.89 9.07
CA ALA A 321 17.44 -1.52 10.14
C ALA A 321 16.80 -1.59 11.54
N ASP A 322 15.45 -1.55 11.64
CA ASP A 322 14.77 -1.91 12.88
C ASP A 322 14.97 -3.40 13.18
N ARG A 323 15.48 -3.73 14.36
CA ARG A 323 15.93 -5.10 14.68
C ARG A 323 14.86 -6.16 14.44
N ARG A 324 13.66 -5.99 15.01
CA ARG A 324 12.58 -7.00 14.90
C ARG A 324 12.03 -7.07 13.49
N THR A 325 11.88 -5.92 12.83
CA THR A 325 11.39 -5.86 11.45
C THR A 325 12.39 -6.48 10.48
N GLY A 326 13.68 -6.17 10.63
CA GLY A 326 14.75 -6.75 9.82
C GLY A 326 14.91 -8.27 10.01
N GLU A 327 14.77 -8.78 11.23
CA GLU A 327 14.73 -10.22 11.51
C GLU A 327 13.58 -10.90 10.75
N ALA A 328 12.38 -10.31 10.80
CA ALA A 328 11.21 -10.81 10.07
C ALA A 328 11.40 -10.74 8.55
N VAL A 329 11.97 -9.65 8.04
CA VAL A 329 12.26 -9.47 6.60
C VAL A 329 13.21 -10.56 6.12
N ARG A 330 14.36 -10.77 6.77
CA ARG A 330 15.34 -11.80 6.37
C ARG A 330 14.71 -13.19 6.37
N ALA A 331 14.01 -13.56 7.44
CA ALA A 331 13.35 -14.86 7.55
C ALA A 331 12.26 -15.08 6.47
N CYS A 332 11.53 -14.03 6.07
CA CYS A 332 10.59 -14.12 4.96
C CYS A 332 11.30 -14.33 3.62
N PHE A 333 12.41 -13.63 3.37
CA PHE A 333 13.20 -13.82 2.15
C PHE A 333 13.87 -15.20 2.08
N ASP A 334 14.29 -15.76 3.22
CA ASP A 334 14.80 -17.15 3.30
C ASP A 334 13.70 -18.16 2.94
N ALA A 335 12.50 -17.97 3.49
CA ALA A 335 11.34 -18.81 3.18
C ALA A 335 10.93 -18.75 1.70
N VAL A 336 11.05 -17.58 1.06
CA VAL A 336 10.82 -17.42 -0.39
C VAL A 336 11.89 -18.18 -1.17
N ALA A 337 13.17 -18.04 -0.84
CA ALA A 337 14.25 -18.74 -1.54
C ALA A 337 14.04 -20.27 -1.52
N GLU A 338 13.73 -20.84 -0.35
CA GLU A 338 13.43 -22.28 -0.21
C GLU A 338 12.20 -22.72 -1.01
N ALA A 339 11.17 -21.87 -1.10
CA ALA A 339 9.95 -22.18 -1.86
C ALA A 339 10.16 -22.08 -3.38
N LEU A 340 10.94 -21.11 -3.85
CA LEU A 340 11.29 -20.98 -5.26
C LEU A 340 12.17 -22.14 -5.74
N GLU A 341 13.11 -22.60 -4.90
CA GLU A 341 13.90 -23.81 -5.19
C GLU A 341 13.01 -25.05 -5.30
N ARG A 342 12.10 -25.25 -4.34
CA ARG A 342 11.20 -26.40 -4.31
C ARG A 342 10.20 -26.44 -5.46
N SER A 343 9.71 -25.27 -5.90
CA SER A 343 8.76 -25.17 -7.02
C SER A 343 9.42 -25.27 -8.39
N GLY A 344 10.75 -25.21 -8.46
CA GLY A 344 11.47 -25.18 -9.74
C GLY A 344 11.23 -23.89 -10.52
N ALA A 345 11.00 -22.76 -9.84
CA ALA A 345 10.78 -21.47 -10.47
C ALA A 345 11.92 -21.11 -11.44
N ALA A 346 11.58 -20.36 -12.50
CA ALA A 346 12.51 -19.93 -13.53
C ALA A 346 13.79 -19.31 -12.92
N GLY A 347 14.95 -19.62 -13.52
CA GLY A 347 16.24 -19.19 -13.01
C GLY A 347 16.36 -17.68 -12.84
N GLU A 348 15.77 -16.92 -13.76
CA GLU A 348 15.73 -15.45 -13.74
C GLU A 348 15.00 -14.91 -12.51
N LEU A 349 13.80 -15.43 -12.18
CA LEU A 349 13.04 -14.98 -11.00
C LEU A 349 13.78 -15.30 -9.70
N ARG A 350 14.42 -16.48 -9.63
CA ARG A 350 15.25 -16.87 -8.48
C ARG A 350 16.47 -15.95 -8.35
N GLY A 351 17.12 -15.63 -9.46
CA GLY A 351 18.23 -14.69 -9.54
C GLY A 351 17.83 -13.32 -9.01
N ALA A 352 16.76 -12.73 -9.54
CA ALA A 352 16.28 -11.41 -9.14
C ALA A 352 15.97 -11.32 -7.63
N VAL A 353 15.32 -12.35 -7.06
CA VAL A 353 15.04 -12.38 -5.61
C VAL A 353 16.34 -12.53 -4.80
N ALA A 354 17.27 -13.38 -5.23
CA ALA A 354 18.54 -13.59 -4.55
C ALA A 354 19.43 -12.34 -4.55
N GLU A 355 19.52 -11.66 -5.70
CA GLU A 355 20.25 -10.40 -5.85
C GLU A 355 19.66 -9.30 -4.96
N PHE A 356 18.33 -9.13 -4.98
CA PHE A 356 17.66 -8.17 -4.10
C PHE A 356 17.90 -8.49 -2.63
N ARG A 357 17.78 -9.77 -2.23
CA ARG A 357 18.03 -10.24 -0.86
C ARG A 357 19.43 -9.88 -0.38
N GLN A 358 20.44 -10.10 -1.23
CA GLN A 358 21.85 -9.79 -0.94
C GLN A 358 22.12 -8.28 -0.87
N ALA A 359 21.54 -7.51 -1.79
CA ALA A 359 21.72 -6.06 -1.84
C ALA A 359 21.10 -5.35 -0.63
N TYR A 360 19.96 -5.85 -0.13
CA TYR A 360 19.10 -5.14 0.81
C TYR A 360 18.84 -5.91 2.13
N PRO A 361 17.87 -6.85 2.26
CA PRO A 361 17.55 -7.55 3.52
C PRO A 361 18.74 -8.07 4.34
N GLU A 362 19.71 -8.74 3.71
CA GLU A 362 20.87 -9.32 4.40
C GLU A 362 21.73 -8.26 5.08
N ARG A 363 21.75 -7.05 4.51
CA ARG A 363 22.51 -5.90 5.00
C ARG A 363 21.69 -5.01 5.94
N GLY A 364 20.44 -5.36 6.22
CA GLY A 364 19.51 -4.52 6.97
C GLY A 364 19.13 -3.24 6.22
N ARG A 365 19.19 -3.25 4.88
CA ARG A 365 18.94 -2.10 4.01
C ARG A 365 17.70 -2.32 3.14
N CYS A 366 17.25 -1.25 2.48
CA CYS A 366 16.18 -1.21 1.49
C CYS A 366 16.54 -0.21 0.37
N PRO A 367 15.80 -0.14 -0.74
CA PRO A 367 16.10 0.78 -1.85
C PRO A 367 16.24 2.26 -1.46
N ALA A 368 15.50 2.71 -0.44
CA ALA A 368 15.64 4.05 0.11
C ALA A 368 17.05 4.36 0.67
N ASP A 369 17.81 3.37 1.13
CA ASP A 369 19.19 3.54 1.59
C ASP A 369 20.12 4.00 0.46
N ASP A 370 19.96 3.46 -0.75
CA ASP A 370 20.78 3.85 -1.89
C ASP A 370 20.49 5.30 -2.34
N GLN A 371 19.23 5.72 -2.27
CA GLN A 371 18.86 7.11 -2.54
C GLN A 371 19.46 8.08 -1.50
N LEU A 372 19.45 7.69 -0.22
CA LEU A 372 20.03 8.48 0.87
C LEU A 372 21.55 8.59 0.77
N GLU A 373 22.24 7.51 0.40
CA GLU A 373 23.69 7.50 0.18
C GLU A 373 24.10 8.41 -0.97
N ARG A 374 23.37 8.37 -2.09
CA ARG A 374 23.60 9.30 -3.23
C ARG A 374 23.43 10.76 -2.80
N TRP A 375 22.35 11.06 -2.07
CA TRP A 375 22.10 12.40 -1.57
C TRP A 375 23.21 12.89 -0.61
N ALA A 376 23.68 12.02 0.29
CA ALA A 376 24.77 12.34 1.20
C ALA A 376 26.10 12.57 0.45
N ALA A 377 26.31 11.92 -0.69
CA ALA A 377 27.44 12.13 -1.59
C ALA A 377 27.29 13.37 -2.50
N GLY A 378 26.22 14.16 -2.35
CA GLY A 378 25.95 15.34 -3.19
C GLY A 378 25.46 15.01 -4.60
N GLN A 379 25.10 13.74 -4.86
CA GLN A 379 24.55 13.29 -6.13
C GLN A 379 23.03 13.46 -6.12
N ARG A 380 22.43 13.71 -7.29
CA ARG A 380 20.97 13.67 -7.41
C ARG A 380 20.50 12.24 -7.08
N PRO A 381 19.48 12.08 -6.23
CA PRO A 381 18.76 10.82 -6.17
C PRO A 381 18.23 10.54 -7.59
N GLN A 382 18.72 9.47 -8.21
CA GLN A 382 18.23 9.07 -9.52
C GLN A 382 16.83 8.47 -9.39
N PRO A 383 15.87 8.80 -10.27
CA PRO A 383 15.01 7.77 -10.83
C PRO A 383 15.97 6.79 -11.53
N VAL A 384 16.17 5.60 -10.98
CA VAL A 384 17.28 4.70 -11.34
C VAL A 384 17.38 4.51 -12.87
N PRO A 385 18.58 4.60 -13.49
CA PRO A 385 18.76 4.35 -14.92
C PRO A 385 18.33 2.94 -15.32
N GLU A 386 17.91 2.76 -16.58
CA GLU A 386 17.59 1.45 -17.17
C GLU A 386 18.70 0.41 -16.90
N GLY A 387 18.31 -0.79 -16.46
CA GLY A 387 19.20 -1.97 -16.38
C GLY A 387 19.65 -2.43 -14.99
N ALA A 388 19.13 -1.86 -13.90
CA ALA A 388 19.56 -2.24 -12.54
C ALA A 388 19.12 -3.64 -12.06
N PHE A 389 18.24 -4.35 -12.77
CA PHE A 389 17.76 -5.71 -12.43
C PHE A 389 17.24 -6.44 -13.69
N ARG A 390 18.10 -6.62 -14.71
CA ARG A 390 17.78 -7.44 -15.89
C ARG A 390 18.32 -8.86 -15.74
#